data_AF-V5GJD6-F1
#
_entry.id   AF-V5GJD6-F1
#
_cell.length_a   1.000
_cell.length_b   1.000
_cell.length_c   1.000
_cell.angle_alpha   90.00
_cell.angle_beta   90.00
_cell.angle_gamma   90.00
#
_symmetry.space_group_name_H-M   'P 1'
#
loop_
_entity.id
_entity.type
_entity.pdbx_description
1 polymer ?
#
loop_
_entity_poly.entity_id
_entity_poly.type
_entity_poly.pdbx_seq_one_letter_code
_entity_poly.pdbx_strand_id
1 'polypeptide(L)'
;MTQLPENDKTKERLSEILEERDLAFLYPLLRIQADLSRQLQADPNPQSFYKWIKENLEQSNFNDPGFINALMTVLLKYITHESSIIGNDEKAIIEKETSLLKRYQPVLHAFLREKSSLQLVAVYSLQMHFYSLGFPRGQLLRWFVALYEMEIVDEEAFLNWKEDVTDAYPGKGQALFQVNQWLTWLQEAESEEEEGDE
;
A
#
# COMPACT_ATOMS: atom_id res chain seq x y z
N MET A 1 -22.97 -0.14 -7.18
CA MET A 1 -22.58 -1.54 -7.54
C MET A 1 -23.77 -2.46 -7.81
N THR A 2 -25.02 -2.08 -7.49
CA THR A 2 -26.23 -2.92 -7.66
C THR A 2 -26.77 -3.02 -9.09
N GLN A 3 -26.26 -2.23 -10.05
CA GLN A 3 -26.75 -2.20 -11.43
C GLN A 3 -25.88 -2.96 -12.45
N LEU A 4 -24.79 -3.61 -12.01
CA LEU A 4 -23.93 -4.41 -12.89
C LEU A 4 -24.30 -5.90 -12.81
N PRO A 5 -24.25 -6.63 -13.95
CA PRO A 5 -24.31 -8.10 -13.95
C PRO A 5 -23.29 -8.69 -12.97
N GLU A 6 -23.59 -9.83 -12.34
CA GLU A 6 -22.73 -10.39 -11.28
C GLU A 6 -21.29 -10.62 -11.71
N ASN A 7 -21.08 -11.00 -12.97
CA ASN A 7 -19.75 -11.22 -13.55
C ASN A 7 -18.93 -9.92 -13.71
N ASP A 8 -19.57 -8.76 -13.68
CA ASP A 8 -18.94 -7.45 -13.84
C ASP A 8 -18.76 -6.70 -12.51
N LYS A 9 -19.10 -7.34 -11.37
CA LYS A 9 -18.97 -6.74 -10.02
C LYS A 9 -17.54 -6.81 -9.46
N THR A 10 -16.52 -6.76 -10.31
CA THR A 10 -15.12 -6.61 -9.89
C THR A 10 -14.66 -5.17 -10.11
N LYS A 11 -13.68 -4.69 -9.32
CA LYS A 11 -13.16 -3.32 -9.48
C LYS A 11 -12.47 -3.15 -10.83
N GLU A 12 -11.76 -4.18 -11.28
CA GLU A 12 -11.09 -4.24 -12.56
C GLU A 12 -12.11 -4.11 -13.71
N ARG A 13 -13.17 -4.92 -13.69
CA ARG A 13 -14.20 -4.90 -14.74
C ARG A 13 -15.04 -3.62 -14.72
N LEU A 14 -15.33 -3.09 -13.53
CA LEU A 14 -15.96 -1.78 -13.38
C LEU A 14 -15.08 -0.68 -13.99
N SER A 15 -13.77 -0.71 -13.77
CA SER A 15 -12.86 0.28 -14.35
C SER A 15 -12.87 0.24 -15.88
N GLU A 16 -12.80 -0.96 -16.47
CA GLU A 16 -12.90 -1.16 -17.92
C GLU A 16 -14.22 -0.60 -18.49
N ILE A 17 -15.36 -0.91 -17.85
CA ILE A 17 -16.68 -0.44 -18.29
C ILE A 17 -16.79 1.09 -18.23
N LEU A 18 -16.20 1.71 -17.20
CA LEU A 18 -16.21 3.16 -17.04
C LEU A 18 -15.32 3.85 -18.08
N GLU A 19 -14.18 3.26 -18.44
CA GLU A 19 -13.33 3.76 -19.54
C GLU A 19 -14.00 3.61 -20.90
N GLU A 20 -14.58 2.44 -21.21
CA GLU A 20 -15.30 2.18 -22.47
C GLU A 20 -16.48 3.15 -22.70
N ARG A 21 -17.06 3.69 -21.62
CA ARG A 21 -18.25 4.56 -21.66
C ARG A 21 -17.95 6.04 -21.40
N ASP A 22 -16.69 6.43 -21.29
CA ASP A 22 -16.27 7.80 -20.93
C ASP A 22 -16.88 8.29 -19.60
N LEU A 23 -17.07 7.35 -18.66
CA LEU A 23 -17.65 7.58 -17.33
C LEU A 23 -16.59 7.46 -16.21
N ALA A 24 -15.31 7.37 -16.55
CA ALA A 24 -14.22 7.23 -15.59
C ALA A 24 -14.18 8.38 -14.55
N PHE A 25 -14.72 9.55 -14.89
CA PHE A 25 -14.88 10.68 -13.96
C PHE A 25 -15.84 10.39 -12.79
N LEU A 26 -16.76 9.43 -12.92
CA LEU A 26 -17.68 9.03 -11.84
C LEU A 26 -16.95 8.28 -10.72
N TYR A 27 -15.77 7.74 -11.00
CA TYR A 27 -14.93 7.03 -10.04
C TYR A 27 -13.47 7.47 -10.22
N PRO A 28 -13.13 8.73 -9.84
CA PRO A 28 -11.81 9.31 -10.09
C PRO A 28 -10.69 8.47 -9.48
N LEU A 29 -10.93 7.83 -8.33
CA LEU A 29 -9.94 6.96 -7.67
C LEU A 29 -9.67 5.65 -8.43
N LEU A 30 -10.69 5.05 -9.06
CA LEU A 30 -10.49 3.86 -9.90
C LEU A 30 -9.68 4.22 -11.14
N ARG A 31 -9.99 5.36 -11.75
CA ARG A 31 -9.21 5.90 -12.88
C ARG A 31 -7.77 6.16 -12.49
N ILE A 32 -7.51 6.85 -11.38
CA ILE A 32 -6.15 7.12 -10.89
C ILE A 32 -5.38 5.82 -10.68
N GLN A 33 -5.99 4.81 -10.04
CA GLN A 33 -5.34 3.52 -9.85
C GLN A 33 -5.00 2.83 -11.18
N ALA A 34 -5.92 2.86 -12.16
CA ALA A 34 -5.69 2.30 -13.49
C ALA A 34 -4.56 3.04 -14.23
N ASP A 35 -4.55 4.38 -14.18
CA ASP A 35 -3.52 5.20 -14.81
C ASP A 35 -2.13 4.97 -14.19
N LEU A 36 -2.05 4.92 -12.85
CA LEU A 36 -0.82 4.55 -12.12
C LEU A 36 -0.32 3.17 -12.53
N SER A 37 -1.21 2.17 -12.61
CA SER A 37 -0.84 0.82 -13.02
C SER A 37 -0.30 0.78 -14.45
N ARG A 38 -0.94 1.51 -15.38
CA ARG A 38 -0.51 1.59 -16.78
C ARG A 38 0.87 2.25 -16.89
N GLN A 39 1.08 3.35 -16.17
CA GLN A 39 2.37 4.05 -16.19
C GLN A 39 3.49 3.16 -15.66
N LEU A 40 3.25 2.43 -14.57
CA LEU A 40 4.24 1.55 -13.97
C LEU A 40 4.62 0.37 -14.88
N GLN A 41 3.64 -0.18 -15.61
CA GLN A 41 3.87 -1.23 -16.60
C GLN A 41 4.64 -0.73 -17.84
N ALA A 42 4.38 0.52 -18.27
CA ALA A 42 5.05 1.12 -19.42
C ALA A 42 6.50 1.51 -19.10
N ASP A 43 6.75 2.10 -17.93
CA ASP A 43 8.10 2.44 -17.47
C ASP A 43 8.21 2.26 -15.94
N PRO A 44 8.84 1.16 -15.46
CA PRO A 44 9.03 0.89 -14.03
C PRO A 44 10.21 1.68 -13.42
N ASN A 45 10.64 2.78 -14.06
CA ASN A 45 11.61 3.68 -13.46
C ASN A 45 10.93 4.60 -12.42
N PRO A 46 11.38 4.61 -11.14
CA PRO A 46 10.75 5.42 -10.10
C PRO A 46 10.77 6.93 -10.37
N GLN A 47 11.83 7.45 -11.00
CA GLN A 47 11.92 8.87 -11.33
C GLN A 47 10.92 9.23 -12.43
N SER A 48 10.80 8.41 -13.47
CA SER A 48 9.77 8.58 -14.51
C SER A 48 8.36 8.45 -13.91
N PHE A 49 8.13 7.47 -13.05
CA PHE A 49 6.86 7.25 -12.39
C PHE A 49 6.45 8.43 -11.51
N TYR A 50 7.37 8.92 -10.67
CA TYR A 50 7.15 10.11 -9.84
C TYR A 50 6.87 11.34 -10.69
N LYS A 51 7.68 11.58 -11.74
CA LYS A 51 7.48 12.70 -12.67
C LYS A 51 6.10 12.64 -13.30
N TRP A 52 5.69 11.47 -13.79
CA TRP A 52 4.38 11.27 -14.39
C TRP A 52 3.25 11.61 -13.41
N ILE A 53 3.34 11.15 -12.15
CA ILE A 53 2.36 11.48 -11.11
C ILE A 53 2.23 13.00 -10.93
N LYS A 54 3.37 13.70 -10.86
CA LYS A 54 3.41 15.15 -10.67
C LYS A 54 2.85 15.95 -11.86
N GLU A 55 2.95 15.40 -13.07
CA GLU A 55 2.49 16.05 -14.30
C GLU A 55 1.02 15.74 -14.65
N ASN A 56 0.49 14.59 -14.23
CA ASN A 56 -0.81 14.09 -14.67
C ASN A 56 -1.91 14.13 -13.60
N LEU A 57 -1.56 14.29 -12.31
CA LEU A 57 -2.52 14.42 -11.23
C LEU A 57 -2.52 15.84 -10.64
N GLU A 58 -3.66 16.28 -10.12
CA GLU A 58 -3.76 17.58 -9.46
C GLU A 58 -3.08 17.55 -8.09
N GLN A 59 -2.57 18.70 -7.64
CA GLN A 59 -1.90 18.81 -6.34
C GLN A 59 -2.83 18.48 -5.16
N SER A 60 -4.12 18.71 -5.32
CA SER A 60 -5.17 18.35 -4.38
C SER A 60 -5.22 16.84 -4.12
N ASN A 61 -4.92 16.01 -5.13
CA ASN A 61 -4.91 14.55 -5.00
C ASN A 61 -3.77 14.04 -4.12
N PHE A 62 -2.65 14.75 -3.99
CA PHE A 62 -1.47 14.24 -3.26
C PHE A 62 -1.69 14.10 -1.75
N ASN A 63 -2.75 14.70 -1.20
CA ASN A 63 -3.15 14.54 0.19
C ASN A 63 -4.48 13.78 0.34
N ASP A 64 -4.98 13.18 -0.74
CA ASP A 64 -6.21 12.40 -0.74
C ASP A 64 -5.92 10.94 -0.29
N PRO A 65 -6.61 10.41 0.72
CA PRO A 65 -6.49 9.01 1.15
C PRO A 65 -6.69 8.01 0.00
N GLY A 66 -7.61 8.29 -0.92
CA GLY A 66 -7.88 7.44 -2.07
C GLY A 66 -6.70 7.35 -3.04
N PHE A 67 -5.99 8.46 -3.27
CA PHE A 67 -4.75 8.46 -4.04
C PHE A 67 -3.67 7.58 -3.38
N ILE A 68 -3.47 7.72 -2.06
CA ILE A 68 -2.48 6.92 -1.32
C ILE A 68 -2.84 5.42 -1.38
N ASN A 69 -4.12 5.09 -1.23
CA ASN A 69 -4.58 3.72 -1.38
C ASN A 69 -4.31 3.16 -2.78
N ALA A 70 -4.56 3.95 -3.83
CA ALA A 70 -4.28 3.57 -5.21
C ALA A 70 -2.77 3.37 -5.45
N LEU A 71 -1.94 4.32 -5.00
CA LEU A 71 -0.48 4.26 -5.13
C LEU A 71 0.10 3.01 -4.45
N MET A 72 -0.28 2.78 -3.19
CA MET A 72 0.17 1.60 -2.44
C MET A 72 -0.30 0.31 -3.08
N THR A 73 -1.57 0.23 -3.51
CA THR A 73 -2.10 -0.96 -4.19
C THR A 73 -1.32 -1.29 -5.46
N VAL A 74 -1.00 -0.29 -6.28
CA VAL A 74 -0.25 -0.48 -7.52
C VAL A 74 1.19 -0.94 -7.25
N LEU A 75 1.89 -0.30 -6.31
CA LEU A 75 3.26 -0.66 -5.96
C LEU A 75 3.34 -2.05 -5.31
N LEU A 76 2.43 -2.38 -4.39
CA LEU A 76 2.39 -3.70 -3.76
C LEU A 76 2.11 -4.82 -4.76
N LYS A 77 1.14 -4.62 -5.66
CA LYS A 77 0.86 -5.58 -6.75
C LYS A 77 2.08 -5.75 -7.66
N TYR A 78 2.75 -4.66 -8.04
CA TYR A 78 3.94 -4.71 -8.88
C TYR A 78 5.09 -5.45 -8.19
N ILE A 79 5.42 -5.09 -6.94
CA ILE A 79 6.55 -5.68 -6.22
C ILE A 79 6.32 -7.18 -5.95
N THR A 80 5.13 -7.55 -5.47
CA THR A 80 4.82 -8.96 -5.21
C THR A 80 4.77 -9.79 -6.50
N HIS A 81 4.27 -9.22 -7.60
CA HIS A 81 4.29 -9.88 -8.91
C HIS A 81 5.73 -10.10 -9.39
N GLU A 82 6.56 -9.06 -9.45
CA GLU A 82 7.95 -9.15 -9.91
C GLU A 82 8.78 -10.11 -9.07
N SER A 83 8.54 -10.15 -7.76
CA SER A 83 9.22 -11.09 -6.87
C SER A 83 8.72 -12.53 -7.06
N SER A 84 7.44 -12.74 -7.36
CA SER A 84 6.88 -14.08 -7.61
C SER A 84 7.46 -14.77 -8.85
N ILE A 85 7.99 -14.01 -9.82
CA ILE A 85 8.63 -14.55 -11.03
C ILE A 85 9.90 -15.36 -10.68
N ILE A 86 10.52 -15.09 -9.53
CA ILE A 86 11.73 -15.79 -9.06
C ILE A 86 11.44 -17.26 -8.69
N GLY A 87 10.16 -17.64 -8.56
CA GLY A 87 9.75 -19.00 -8.23
C GLY A 87 9.63 -19.20 -6.72
N ASN A 88 10.21 -20.27 -6.19
CA ASN A 88 10.02 -20.70 -4.79
C ASN A 88 11.24 -20.46 -3.88
N ASP A 89 12.26 -19.75 -4.34
CA ASP A 89 13.39 -19.37 -3.49
C ASP A 89 12.98 -18.17 -2.61
N GLU A 90 12.55 -18.47 -1.37
CA GLU A 90 12.08 -17.48 -0.42
C GLU A 90 13.12 -16.38 -0.15
N LYS A 91 14.40 -16.72 -0.06
CA LYS A 91 15.45 -15.73 0.21
C LYS A 91 15.60 -14.78 -0.98
N ALA A 92 15.63 -15.32 -2.20
CA ALA A 92 15.73 -14.49 -3.41
C ALA A 92 14.47 -13.63 -3.62
N ILE A 93 13.29 -14.14 -3.27
CA ILE A 93 12.03 -13.37 -3.27
C ILE A 93 12.14 -12.18 -2.30
N ILE A 94 12.59 -12.42 -1.07
CA ILE A 94 12.75 -11.36 -0.05
C ILE A 94 13.76 -10.31 -0.53
N GLU A 95 14.91 -10.73 -1.05
CA GLU A 95 15.93 -9.81 -1.58
C GLU A 95 15.38 -8.94 -2.72
N LYS A 96 14.55 -9.52 -3.59
CA LYS A 96 13.88 -8.78 -4.67
C LYS A 96 12.83 -7.81 -4.17
N GLU A 97 11.97 -8.23 -3.23
CA GLU A 97 10.97 -7.36 -2.59
C GLU A 97 11.65 -6.15 -1.96
N THR A 98 12.66 -6.37 -1.12
CA THR A 98 13.42 -5.32 -0.44
C THR A 98 14.12 -4.39 -1.44
N SER A 99 14.74 -4.94 -2.48
CA SER A 99 15.42 -4.16 -3.52
C SER A 99 14.45 -3.26 -4.29
N LEU A 100 13.29 -3.78 -4.68
CA LEU A 100 12.26 -3.00 -5.36
C LEU A 100 11.63 -1.96 -4.44
N LEU A 101 11.28 -2.31 -3.19
CA LEU A 101 10.72 -1.37 -2.24
C LEU A 101 11.68 -0.21 -1.98
N LYS A 102 12.97 -0.50 -1.75
CA LYS A 102 14.02 0.52 -1.61
C LYS A 102 14.14 1.40 -2.85
N ARG A 103 13.95 0.84 -4.04
CA ARG A 103 13.97 1.60 -5.30
C ARG A 103 12.78 2.57 -5.40
N TYR A 104 11.61 2.24 -4.84
CA TYR A 104 10.43 3.12 -4.82
C TYR A 104 10.30 3.96 -3.54
N GLN A 105 11.14 3.74 -2.52
CA GLN A 105 11.15 4.50 -1.27
C GLN A 105 11.13 6.03 -1.48
N PRO A 106 11.92 6.65 -2.39
CA PRO A 106 11.87 8.11 -2.58
C PRO A 106 10.50 8.61 -3.08
N VAL A 107 9.77 7.79 -3.85
CA VAL A 107 8.43 8.12 -4.33
C VAL A 107 7.44 8.08 -3.16
N LEU A 108 7.52 7.03 -2.34
CA LEU A 108 6.67 6.88 -1.15
C LEU A 108 6.92 8.01 -0.15
N HIS A 109 8.19 8.35 0.13
CA HIS A 109 8.56 9.47 0.99
C HIS A 109 7.99 10.80 0.50
N ALA A 110 7.96 11.03 -0.81
CA ALA A 110 7.43 12.26 -1.37
C ALA A 110 5.92 12.47 -1.11
N PHE A 111 5.18 11.39 -0.81
CA PHE A 111 3.74 11.45 -0.56
C PHE A 111 3.33 11.14 0.88
N LEU A 112 4.15 10.39 1.64
CA LEU A 112 3.81 9.87 2.97
C LEU A 112 4.58 10.48 4.14
N ARG A 113 5.78 11.02 3.91
CA ARG A 113 6.64 11.50 5.00
C ARG A 113 5.93 12.62 5.78
N GLU A 114 6.01 12.57 7.11
CA GLU A 114 5.38 13.53 8.04
C GLU A 114 3.84 13.61 7.92
N LYS A 115 3.19 12.58 7.35
CA LYS A 115 1.74 12.53 7.16
C LYS A 115 1.16 11.26 7.74
N SER A 116 1.13 11.19 9.07
CA SER A 116 0.63 10.04 9.86
C SER A 116 -0.73 9.51 9.38
N SER A 117 -1.69 10.39 9.08
CA SER A 117 -3.00 9.98 8.54
C SER A 117 -2.96 9.29 7.17
N LEU A 118 -2.01 9.66 6.30
CA LEU A 118 -1.80 9.00 5.01
C LEU A 118 -0.97 7.72 5.14
N GLN A 119 -0.01 7.69 6.07
CA GLN A 119 0.71 6.47 6.41
C GLN A 119 -0.23 5.40 6.96
N LEU A 120 -1.20 5.76 7.81
CA LEU A 120 -2.27 4.86 8.26
C LEU A 120 -3.03 4.25 7.07
N VAL A 121 -3.34 5.05 6.05
CA VAL A 121 -3.96 4.56 4.81
C VAL A 121 -3.04 3.60 4.07
N ALA A 122 -1.72 3.84 4.07
CA ALA A 122 -0.75 2.91 3.51
C ALA A 122 -0.74 1.56 4.24
N VAL A 123 -0.81 1.56 5.58
CA VAL A 123 -0.91 0.34 6.40
C VAL A 123 -2.21 -0.42 6.10
N TYR A 124 -3.35 0.27 5.98
CA TYR A 124 -4.60 -0.37 5.53
C TYR A 124 -4.51 -0.95 4.12
N SER A 125 -3.83 -0.25 3.21
CA SER A 125 -3.62 -0.73 1.84
C SER A 125 -2.78 -2.02 1.82
N LEU A 126 -1.78 -2.11 2.69
CA LEU A 126 -0.99 -3.31 2.90
C LEU A 126 -1.81 -4.48 3.45
N GLN A 127 -2.63 -4.22 4.49
CA GLN A 127 -3.57 -5.20 5.04
C GLN A 127 -4.49 -5.75 3.94
N MET A 128 -5.10 -4.87 3.15
CA MET A 128 -6.02 -5.25 2.08
C MET A 128 -5.34 -6.07 0.98
N HIS A 129 -4.12 -5.70 0.63
CA HIS A 129 -3.32 -6.44 -0.33
C HIS A 129 -3.09 -7.89 0.14
N PHE A 130 -2.56 -8.08 1.35
CA PHE A 130 -2.30 -9.42 1.87
C PHE A 130 -3.56 -10.20 2.20
N TYR A 131 -4.65 -9.54 2.60
CA TYR A 131 -5.96 -10.18 2.71
C TYR A 131 -6.40 -10.79 1.38
N SER A 132 -6.23 -10.07 0.26
CA SER A 132 -6.56 -10.58 -1.07
C SER A 132 -5.72 -11.78 -1.52
N LEU A 133 -4.52 -11.95 -0.93
CA LEU A 133 -3.62 -13.09 -1.14
C LEU A 133 -3.85 -14.23 -0.15
N GLY A 134 -4.84 -14.12 0.75
CA GLY A 134 -5.10 -15.12 1.78
C GLY A 134 -4.09 -15.11 2.93
N PHE A 135 -3.44 -13.98 3.18
CA PHE A 135 -2.43 -13.75 4.22
C PHE A 135 -1.34 -14.85 4.27
N PRO A 136 -0.50 -14.98 3.23
CA PRO A 136 0.60 -15.93 3.23
C PRO A 136 1.49 -15.75 4.47
N ARG A 137 1.90 -16.87 5.08
CA ARG A 137 2.57 -16.88 6.38
C ARG A 137 3.81 -15.98 6.37
N GLY A 138 3.85 -15.02 7.29
CA GLY A 138 5.02 -14.16 7.53
C GLY A 138 5.21 -13.00 6.56
N GLN A 139 4.46 -12.93 5.45
CA GLN A 139 4.64 -11.85 4.47
C GLN A 139 4.17 -10.51 5.01
N LEU A 140 3.00 -10.44 5.66
CA LEU A 140 2.51 -9.17 6.24
C LEU A 140 3.51 -8.60 7.24
N LEU A 141 3.99 -9.44 8.17
CA LEU A 141 4.97 -9.04 9.17
C LEU A 141 6.26 -8.53 8.54
N ARG A 142 6.80 -9.25 7.56
CA ARG A 142 8.00 -8.82 6.82
C ARG A 142 7.82 -7.44 6.20
N TRP A 143 6.65 -7.15 5.63
CA TRP A 143 6.35 -5.86 5.04
C TRP A 143 6.14 -4.75 6.08
N PHE A 144 5.54 -5.05 7.24
CA PHE A 144 5.48 -4.09 8.37
C PHE A 144 6.88 -3.66 8.79
N VAL A 145 7.77 -4.63 9.03
CA VAL A 145 9.17 -4.39 9.39
C VAL A 145 9.88 -3.57 8.30
N ALA A 146 9.72 -3.95 7.03
CA ALA A 146 10.38 -3.25 5.92
C ALA A 146 9.91 -1.80 5.76
N LEU A 147 8.61 -1.51 5.95
CA LEU A 147 8.09 -0.14 5.88
C LEU A 147 8.58 0.72 7.05
N TYR A 148 8.71 0.13 8.24
CA TYR A 148 9.27 0.77 9.43
C TYR A 148 10.78 1.05 9.27
N GLU A 149 11.59 0.03 8.96
CA GLU A 149 13.05 0.17 8.81
C GLU A 149 13.46 1.12 7.68
N MET A 150 12.60 1.29 6.66
CA MET A 150 12.83 2.24 5.57
C MET A 150 12.24 3.63 5.84
N GLU A 151 11.73 3.90 7.04
CA GLU A 151 11.14 5.18 7.45
C GLU A 151 9.98 5.62 6.54
N ILE A 152 9.26 4.66 5.93
CA ILE A 152 8.13 4.94 5.03
C ILE A 152 6.85 5.17 5.84
N VAL A 153 6.73 4.43 6.94
CA VAL A 153 5.61 4.49 7.88
C VAL A 153 6.22 4.65 9.26
N ASP A 154 5.82 5.70 9.95
CA ASP A 154 6.27 6.00 11.30
C ASP A 154 5.53 5.09 12.29
N GLU A 155 6.12 4.91 13.47
CA GLU A 155 5.56 4.09 14.53
C GLU A 155 4.10 4.44 14.87
N GLU A 156 3.82 5.74 15.01
CA GLU A 156 2.49 6.26 15.33
C GLU A 156 1.42 5.72 14.39
N ALA A 157 1.71 5.59 13.08
CA ALA A 157 0.76 5.08 12.11
C ALA A 157 0.48 3.57 12.28
N PHE A 158 1.45 2.78 12.73
CA PHE A 158 1.26 1.37 13.05
C PHE A 158 0.45 1.18 14.34
N LEU A 159 0.69 2.00 15.35
CA LEU A 159 -0.05 1.98 16.62
C LEU A 159 -1.49 2.49 16.42
N ASN A 160 -1.67 3.61 15.72
CA ASN A 160 -2.98 4.10 15.32
C ASN A 160 -3.75 3.06 14.50
N TRP A 161 -3.08 2.35 13.58
CA TRP A 161 -3.69 1.21 12.92
C TRP A 161 -4.11 0.17 13.94
N LYS A 162 -3.23 -0.32 14.82
CA LYS A 162 -3.54 -1.36 15.82
C LYS A 162 -4.81 -1.05 16.63
N GLU A 163 -4.98 0.21 17.05
CA GLU A 163 -6.10 0.66 17.89
C GLU A 163 -7.39 0.98 17.12
N ASP A 164 -7.30 1.31 15.83
CA ASP A 164 -8.48 1.65 15.02
C ASP A 164 -9.40 0.43 14.82
N VAL A 165 -10.65 0.60 15.29
CA VAL A 165 -11.74 -0.37 15.29
C VAL A 165 -12.65 -0.28 14.05
N THR A 166 -12.25 0.46 13.02
CA THR A 166 -13.02 0.58 11.76
C THR A 166 -13.32 -0.78 11.11
N ASP A 167 -14.55 -0.94 10.62
CA ASP A 167 -15.00 -2.10 9.85
C ASP A 167 -14.92 -1.88 8.32
N ALA A 168 -14.39 -0.73 7.89
CA ALA A 168 -14.28 -0.36 6.48
C ALA A 168 -13.32 -1.28 5.67
N TYR A 169 -12.38 -1.95 6.34
CA TYR A 169 -11.36 -2.79 5.72
C TYR A 169 -11.39 -4.22 6.27
N PRO A 170 -11.63 -5.26 5.44
CA PRO A 170 -11.58 -6.65 5.88
C PRO A 170 -10.19 -7.12 6.28
N GLY A 171 -10.13 -8.23 7.02
CA GLY A 171 -8.89 -8.93 7.33
C GLY A 171 -8.14 -8.43 8.57
N LYS A 172 -8.63 -7.40 9.26
CA LYS A 172 -7.99 -6.80 10.43
C LYS A 172 -7.59 -7.80 11.52
N GLY A 173 -8.50 -8.69 11.94
CA GLY A 173 -8.20 -9.68 12.98
C GLY A 173 -7.12 -10.69 12.57
N GLN A 174 -7.11 -11.12 11.31
CA GLN A 174 -6.08 -12.02 10.77
C GLN A 174 -4.73 -11.30 10.63
N ALA A 175 -4.75 -10.03 10.22
CA ALA A 175 -3.57 -9.19 10.17
C ALA A 175 -2.94 -9.03 11.56
N LEU A 176 -3.74 -8.62 12.56
CA LEU A 176 -3.31 -8.50 13.95
C LEU A 176 -2.68 -9.81 14.46
N PHE A 177 -3.27 -10.96 14.15
CA PHE A 177 -2.70 -12.26 14.55
C PHE A 177 -1.25 -12.47 14.04
N GLN A 178 -0.88 -11.92 12.88
CA GLN A 178 0.48 -12.03 12.35
C GLN A 178 1.47 -11.01 12.91
N VAL A 179 1.01 -9.80 13.23
CA VAL A 179 1.90 -8.66 13.56
C VAL A 179 1.86 -8.21 15.02
N ASN A 180 0.92 -8.70 15.84
CA ASN A 180 0.71 -8.19 17.19
C ASN A 180 1.96 -8.29 18.07
N GLN A 181 2.75 -9.36 17.95
CA GLN A 181 4.00 -9.49 18.70
C GLN A 181 5.00 -8.37 18.35
N TRP A 182 5.12 -8.03 17.07
CA TRP A 182 5.99 -6.94 16.62
C TRP A 182 5.46 -5.58 17.04
N LEU A 183 4.14 -5.37 17.02
CA LEU A 183 3.51 -4.14 17.50
C LEU A 183 3.61 -3.93 19.01
N THR A 184 3.63 -5.00 19.79
CA THR A 184 3.92 -4.92 21.22
C THR A 184 5.37 -4.51 21.46
N TRP A 185 6.31 -5.11 20.73
CA TRP A 185 7.71 -4.71 20.80
C TRP A 185 7.92 -3.24 20.39
N LEU A 186 7.24 -2.79 19.34
CA LEU A 186 7.34 -1.41 18.86
C LEU A 186 6.94 -0.42 19.96
N GLN A 187 5.76 -0.63 20.56
CA GLN A 187 5.23 0.19 21.66
C GLN A 187 6.10 0.18 22.93
N GLU A 188 6.73 -0.96 23.24
CA GLU A 188 7.63 -1.07 24.40
C GLU A 188 8.97 -0.34 24.15
N ALA A 189 9.50 -0.40 22.94
CA ALA A 189 10.74 0.30 22.58
C ALA A 189 10.60 1.82 22.68
N GLU A 190 9.46 2.39 22.24
CA GLU A 190 9.15 3.82 22.41
C GLU A 190 9.12 4.23 23.89
N SER A 191 8.46 3.44 24.74
CA SER A 191 8.35 3.73 26.17
C SER A 191 9.72 3.73 26.87
N GLU A 192 10.66 2.88 26.45
CA GLU A 192 12.02 2.83 26.99
C GLU A 192 12.89 4.02 26.53
N GLU A 193 12.68 4.54 25.32
CA GLU A 193 13.39 5.71 24.80
C GLU A 193 12.90 7.01 25.48
N GLU A 194 11.59 7.15 25.73
CA GLU A 194 11.04 8.32 26.44
C GLU A 194 11.46 8.38 27.92
N GLU A 195 11.57 7.24 28.62
CA GLU A 195 12.03 7.18 30.02
C GLU A 195 13.53 7.45 30.19
N GLY A 196 14.33 7.33 29.13
CA GLY A 196 15.79 7.51 29.15
C GLY A 196 16.28 8.95 28.93
N ASP A 197 15.41 9.83 28.44
CA ASP A 197 15.70 11.23 28.12
C ASP A 197 15.19 12.25 29.19
N GLU A 198 14.69 11.76 30.34
CA GLU A 198 14.45 12.53 31.59
C GLU A 198 15.64 12.48 32.57
#